data_AF-A0A7W8PCH4-F1
#
_entry.id   AF-A0A7W8PCH4-F1
#
_cell.length_a   1.000
_cell.length_b   1.000
_cell.length_c   1.000
_cell.angle_alpha   90.00
_cell.angle_beta   90.00
_cell.angle_gamma   90.00
#
_symmetry.space_group_name_H-M   'P 1'
#
loop_
_entity.id
_entity.type
_entity.pdbx_description
1 polymer ?
#
loop_
_entity_poly.entity_id
_entity_poly.type
_entity_poly.pdbx_seq_one_letter_code
_entity_poly.pdbx_strand_id
1 'polypeptide(L)'
;MKRLTKAVTMFALLVTFGGCAVGGQRGYMMAPDAANYTDKYINYAVFSAEGKPFWLGGNAKPFNKGGATGGDCCAALPGPGQAIRIGWNEDTEHKAPAAKYTYTKDVVVIGSPPQSKDAHNRLIIRFFPHQQLEVEFISVPEENLGKGMPSPRLDRAFFGERVMRHPGE
;
A
#
# COMPACT_ATOMS: atom_id res chain seq x y z
N MET A 1 -22.71 -67.09 30.53
CA MET A 1 -22.14 -67.62 29.27
C MET A 1 -22.84 -66.94 28.08
N LYS A 2 -22.12 -66.69 26.97
CA LYS A 2 -22.59 -66.12 25.67
C LYS A 2 -22.96 -64.61 25.74
N ARG A 3 -22.23 -63.73 25.02
CA ARG A 3 -22.44 -63.17 23.64
C ARG A 3 -23.17 -61.81 23.71
N LEU A 4 -22.85 -60.74 22.96
CA LEU A 4 -21.82 -60.35 21.95
C LEU A 4 -21.41 -58.87 22.27
N THR A 5 -20.16 -58.40 22.16
CA THR A 5 -19.32 -58.09 20.97
C THR A 5 -19.73 -56.84 20.15
N LYS A 6 -18.98 -55.74 20.39
CA LYS A 6 -18.67 -54.60 19.49
C LYS A 6 -19.81 -53.74 18.88
N ALA A 7 -19.78 -52.44 19.22
CA ALA A 7 -19.88 -51.36 18.22
C ALA A 7 -19.14 -50.11 18.75
N VAL A 8 -18.02 -49.75 18.10
CA VAL A 8 -17.33 -48.47 18.30
C VAL A 8 -17.75 -47.54 17.18
N THR A 9 -18.40 -46.42 17.50
CA THR A 9 -18.76 -45.40 16.50
C THR A 9 -18.01 -44.11 16.82
N MET A 10 -16.78 -44.06 16.32
CA MET A 10 -15.88 -42.91 16.45
C MET A 10 -16.30 -41.84 15.44
N PHE A 11 -17.11 -40.87 15.88
CA PHE A 11 -17.52 -39.75 15.04
C PHE A 11 -16.36 -38.74 14.91
N ALA A 12 -15.42 -39.03 14.00
CA ALA A 12 -14.32 -38.14 13.67
C ALA A 12 -14.88 -36.90 12.95
N LEU A 13 -14.97 -35.78 13.66
CA LEU A 13 -15.34 -34.48 13.07
C LEU A 13 -14.19 -33.99 12.18
N LEU A 14 -14.22 -34.41 10.91
CA LEU A 14 -13.42 -33.83 9.84
C LEU A 14 -13.93 -32.41 9.54
N VAL A 15 -13.54 -31.45 10.38
CA VAL A 15 -13.61 -30.03 10.04
C VAL A 15 -12.53 -29.78 8.99
N THR A 16 -12.88 -30.03 7.74
CA THR A 16 -12.12 -29.54 6.59
C THR A 16 -12.17 -28.02 6.64
N PHE A 17 -11.11 -27.41 7.19
CA PHE A 17 -10.83 -26.01 6.92
C PHE A 17 -10.55 -25.88 5.42
N GLY A 18 -11.62 -25.65 4.66
CA GLY A 18 -11.56 -25.13 3.31
C GLY A 18 -10.99 -23.72 3.39
N GLY A 19 -9.67 -23.63 3.54
CA GLY A 19 -8.96 -22.39 3.39
C GLY A 19 -9.32 -21.84 2.02
N CYS A 20 -10.00 -20.69 2.00
CA CYS A 20 -10.25 -19.98 0.76
C CYS A 20 -8.89 -19.61 0.16
N ALA A 21 -8.42 -20.44 -0.77
CA ALA A 21 -7.46 -20.05 -1.77
C ALA A 21 -8.16 -19.00 -2.64
N VAL A 22 -8.25 -17.77 -2.11
CA VAL A 22 -8.56 -16.57 -2.88
C VAL A 22 -7.51 -16.54 -3.97
N GLY A 23 -7.92 -16.98 -5.17
CA GLY A 23 -7.01 -17.15 -6.29
C GLY A 23 -6.25 -15.85 -6.49
N GLY A 24 -4.92 -15.91 -6.33
CA GLY A 24 -4.10 -14.72 -6.16
C GLY A 24 -4.40 -13.70 -7.24
N GLN A 25 -4.97 -12.56 -6.84
CA GLN A 25 -5.25 -11.47 -7.77
C GLN A 25 -3.92 -11.10 -8.43
N ARG A 26 -3.87 -11.27 -9.76
CA ARG A 26 -2.74 -10.80 -10.56
C ARG A 26 -2.66 -9.29 -10.33
N GLY A 27 -1.45 -8.81 -10.03
CA GLY A 27 -1.23 -7.43 -9.58
C GLY A 27 -1.82 -6.40 -10.54
N TYR A 28 -2.33 -5.32 -9.98
CA TYR A 28 -2.94 -4.21 -10.70
C TYR A 28 -1.86 -3.35 -11.33
N MET A 29 -2.00 -2.99 -12.61
CA MET A 29 -1.06 -2.06 -13.24
C MET A 29 -1.30 -0.64 -12.74
N MET A 30 -0.30 -0.08 -12.05
CA MET A 30 -0.33 1.30 -11.56
C MET A 30 1.08 1.85 -11.31
N ALA A 31 1.18 3.17 -11.38
CA ALA A 31 2.30 3.92 -10.85
C ALA A 31 1.99 4.29 -9.39
N PRO A 32 2.97 4.25 -8.46
CA PRO A 32 2.77 4.74 -7.11
C PRO A 32 2.82 6.27 -7.09
N ASP A 33 1.75 6.88 -6.59
CA ASP A 33 1.79 8.25 -6.09
C ASP A 33 2.46 8.23 -4.70
N ALA A 34 3.09 9.34 -4.29
CA ALA A 34 3.55 9.47 -2.91
C ALA A 34 3.25 10.85 -2.31
N ALA A 35 2.81 10.84 -1.05
CA ALA A 35 2.59 12.01 -0.22
C ALA A 35 3.54 11.98 0.98
N ASN A 36 4.25 13.08 1.21
CA ASN A 36 5.26 13.19 2.25
C ASN A 36 4.90 14.30 3.25
N TYR A 37 4.60 13.85 4.46
CA TYR A 37 4.26 14.66 5.64
C TYR A 37 5.46 14.91 6.56
N THR A 38 6.68 14.63 6.10
CA THR A 38 7.93 14.93 6.82
C THR A 38 8.57 16.24 6.37
N ASP A 39 9.58 16.70 7.11
CA ASP A 39 10.47 17.80 6.71
C ASP A 39 11.65 17.35 5.84
N LYS A 40 11.72 16.07 5.46
CA LYS A 40 12.81 15.45 4.69
C LYS A 40 12.47 15.28 3.23
N TYR A 41 13.50 15.26 2.39
CA TYR A 41 13.39 14.68 1.06
C TYR A 41 13.39 13.16 1.20
N ILE A 42 12.48 12.50 0.49
CA ILE A 42 12.35 11.05 0.47
C ILE A 42 12.69 10.56 -0.94
N ASN A 43 13.65 9.64 -1.05
CA ASN A 43 13.85 8.83 -2.26
C ASN A 43 13.47 7.39 -1.92
N TYR A 44 12.49 6.81 -2.60
CA TYR A 44 11.90 5.52 -2.26
C TYR A 44 11.87 4.55 -3.44
N ALA A 45 11.81 3.25 -3.12
CA ALA A 45 11.63 2.14 -4.05
C ALA A 45 10.68 1.08 -3.47
N VAL A 46 9.96 0.40 -4.36
CA VAL A 46 8.91 -0.57 -4.03
C VAL A 46 9.36 -1.98 -4.37
N PHE A 47 9.19 -2.91 -3.43
CA PHE A 47 9.59 -4.31 -3.54
C PHE A 47 8.45 -5.24 -3.09
N SER A 48 8.47 -6.48 -3.54
CA SER A 48 7.63 -7.54 -2.95
C SER A 48 8.05 -7.80 -1.49
N ALA A 49 7.21 -8.50 -0.71
CA ALA A 49 7.55 -8.87 0.66
C ALA A 49 8.84 -9.74 0.74
N GLU A 50 9.12 -10.51 -0.31
CA GLU A 50 10.36 -11.30 -0.46
C GLU A 50 11.56 -10.46 -0.93
N GLY A 51 11.40 -9.14 -1.09
CA GLY A 51 12.46 -8.21 -1.49
C GLY A 51 12.74 -8.13 -2.99
N LYS A 52 11.89 -8.69 -3.86
CA LYS A 52 12.08 -8.55 -5.32
C LYS A 52 11.67 -7.14 -5.76
N PRO A 53 12.49 -6.40 -6.54
CA PRO A 53 12.12 -5.06 -6.97
C PRO A 53 10.94 -5.10 -7.95
N PHE A 54 9.96 -4.20 -7.75
CA PHE A 54 8.93 -3.93 -8.76
C PHE A 54 9.42 -2.93 -9.82
N TRP A 55 10.65 -2.41 -9.70
CA TRP A 55 11.21 -1.33 -10.52
C TRP A 55 10.37 -0.04 -10.49
N LEU A 56 9.65 0.15 -9.38
CA LEU A 56 8.88 1.34 -9.06
C LEU A 56 9.51 2.06 -7.88
N GLY A 57 9.33 3.38 -7.84
CA GLY A 57 9.94 4.27 -6.87
C GLY A 57 9.78 5.72 -7.29
N GLY A 58 10.32 6.64 -6.50
CA GLY A 58 10.22 8.07 -6.79
C GLY A 58 10.93 8.94 -5.77
N ASN A 59 10.78 10.26 -5.95
CA ASN A 59 11.29 11.26 -5.03
C ASN A 59 10.13 12.15 -4.56
N ALA A 60 9.87 12.18 -3.26
CA ALA A 60 8.89 13.07 -2.64
C ALA A 60 9.61 14.21 -1.91
N LYS A 61 9.18 15.46 -2.18
CA LYS A 61 9.71 16.66 -1.54
C LYS A 61 9.20 16.76 -0.09
N PRO A 62 9.88 17.50 0.80
CA PRO A 62 9.33 17.86 2.11
C PRO A 62 7.92 18.45 2.02
N PHE A 63 7.12 18.28 3.07
CA PHE A 63 5.74 18.78 3.15
C PHE A 63 5.63 20.29 2.86
N ASN A 64 6.53 21.10 3.43
CA ASN A 64 6.54 22.55 3.21
C ASN A 64 6.79 22.96 1.73
N LYS A 65 7.42 22.07 0.94
CA LYS A 65 7.69 22.21 -0.50
C LYS A 65 6.65 21.50 -1.39
N GLY A 66 5.52 21.10 -0.81
CA GLY A 66 4.36 20.55 -1.51
C GLY A 66 4.04 19.10 -1.15
N GLY A 67 5.00 18.33 -0.59
CA GLY A 67 4.80 16.96 -0.10
C GLY A 67 4.50 15.88 -1.15
N ALA A 68 3.79 16.20 -2.23
CA ALA A 68 3.31 15.24 -3.21
C ALA A 68 4.29 15.02 -4.39
N THR A 69 4.23 13.82 -4.96
CA THR A 69 4.83 13.43 -6.24
C THR A 69 3.97 12.34 -6.89
N GLY A 70 3.94 12.30 -8.22
CA GLY A 70 3.25 11.27 -9.01
C GLY A 70 4.25 10.42 -9.78
N GLY A 71 3.85 9.18 -10.12
CA GLY A 71 4.67 8.28 -10.94
C GLY A 71 4.23 8.27 -12.41
N ASP A 72 5.20 8.29 -13.34
CA ASP A 72 4.93 8.38 -14.79
C ASP A 72 4.64 7.02 -15.48
N CYS A 73 4.95 5.89 -14.83
CA CYS A 73 4.86 4.56 -15.45
C CYS A 73 4.46 3.46 -14.45
N CYS A 74 3.80 2.43 -14.97
CA CYS A 74 3.07 1.44 -14.19
C CYS A 74 3.76 0.07 -14.12
N ALA A 75 3.63 -0.62 -13.00
CA ALA A 75 3.90 -2.06 -12.90
C ALA A 75 2.74 -2.79 -12.22
N ALA A 76 2.70 -4.11 -12.36
CA ALA A 76 1.71 -4.97 -11.70
C ALA A 76 2.00 -5.06 -10.19
N LEU A 77 1.32 -4.22 -9.40
CA LEU A 77 1.46 -4.13 -7.96
C LEU A 77 0.39 -4.97 -7.23
N PRO A 78 0.72 -5.56 -6.07
CA PRO A 78 -0.25 -6.27 -5.25
C PRO A 78 -1.32 -5.31 -4.69
N GLY A 79 -2.51 -5.86 -4.44
CA GLY A 79 -3.68 -5.10 -4.00
C GLY A 79 -3.92 -5.09 -2.49
N PRO A 80 -5.09 -4.59 -2.07
CA PRO A 80 -5.50 -4.58 -0.66
C PRO A 80 -5.34 -5.93 0.04
N GLY A 81 -4.86 -5.89 1.28
CA GLY A 81 -4.62 -7.08 2.11
C GLY A 81 -3.31 -7.83 1.78
N GLN A 82 -2.59 -7.46 0.72
CA GLN A 82 -1.29 -8.04 0.38
C GLN A 82 -0.14 -7.17 0.91
N ALA A 83 0.98 -7.81 1.27
CA ALA A 83 2.15 -7.13 1.83
C ALA A 83 3.16 -6.72 0.74
N ILE A 84 3.75 -5.54 0.90
CA ILE A 84 4.91 -5.06 0.14
C ILE A 84 5.99 -4.53 1.08
N ARG A 85 7.21 -4.41 0.56
CA ARG A 85 8.30 -3.72 1.23
C ARG A 85 8.55 -2.39 0.55
N ILE A 86 8.52 -1.30 1.33
CA ILE A 86 9.04 0.00 0.88
C ILE A 86 10.45 0.17 1.45
N GLY A 87 11.41 0.49 0.59
CA GLY A 87 12.72 0.99 1.00
C GLY A 87 12.83 2.47 0.68
N TRP A 88 13.38 3.29 1.58
CA TRP A 88 13.58 4.71 1.32
C TRP A 88 14.81 5.29 2.00
N ASN A 89 15.26 6.45 1.52
CA ASN A 89 16.29 7.27 2.13
C ASN A 89 15.72 8.64 2.50
N GLU A 90 16.11 9.17 3.66
CA GLU A 90 15.82 10.53 4.10
C GLU A 90 17.03 11.45 3.87
N ASP A 91 16.78 12.67 3.37
CA ASP A 91 17.80 13.70 3.13
C ASP A 91 17.30 15.10 3.56
N THR A 92 18.23 15.99 3.96
CA THR A 92 17.96 17.39 4.30
C THR A 92 18.73 18.31 3.36
N GLU A 93 18.05 19.29 2.77
CA GLU A 93 18.53 20.06 1.60
C GLU A 93 19.94 20.69 1.72
N HIS A 94 20.44 20.98 2.93
CA HIS A 94 21.50 21.96 3.18
C HIS A 94 22.57 21.59 4.24
N LYS A 95 22.87 20.31 4.51
CA LYS A 95 24.02 19.93 5.38
C LYS A 95 24.94 18.85 4.79
N ALA A 96 26.21 18.98 5.16
CA ALA A 96 27.38 18.16 4.78
C ALA A 96 27.05 16.67 4.59
N PRO A 97 27.61 16.02 3.55
CA PRO A 97 27.06 14.85 2.84
C PRO A 97 26.12 14.04 3.74
N ALA A 98 24.83 14.38 3.64
CA ALA A 98 23.85 13.97 4.62
C ALA A 98 23.92 12.45 4.79
N ALA A 99 23.93 12.01 6.05
CA ALA A 99 23.89 10.59 6.36
C ALA A 99 22.59 10.03 5.75
N LYS A 100 22.72 9.36 4.60
CA LYS A 100 21.60 8.74 3.90
C LYS A 100 21.15 7.55 4.73
N TYR A 101 20.19 7.79 5.60
CA TYR A 101 19.58 6.74 6.40
C TYR A 101 18.69 5.91 5.48
N THR A 102 19.15 4.71 5.13
CA THR A 102 18.32 3.74 4.39
C THR A 102 17.41 3.02 5.39
N TYR A 103 16.11 3.18 5.20
CA TYR A 103 15.06 2.49 5.93
C TYR A 103 14.37 1.47 5.04
N THR A 104 13.85 0.42 5.64
CA THR A 104 12.94 -0.53 4.99
C THR A 104 11.78 -0.84 5.93
N LYS A 105 10.59 -1.02 5.37
CA LYS A 105 9.40 -1.41 6.15
C LYS A 105 8.49 -2.29 5.29
N ASP A 106 8.06 -3.39 5.90
CA ASP A 106 7.00 -4.23 5.35
C ASP A 106 5.65 -3.68 5.80
N VAL A 107 4.75 -3.50 4.84
CA VAL A 107 3.44 -2.87 5.03
C VAL A 107 2.38 -3.61 4.24
N VAL A 108 1.22 -3.79 4.85
CA VAL A 108 0.04 -4.32 4.16
C VAL A 108 -0.62 -3.17 3.42
N VAL A 109 -0.90 -3.36 2.13
CA VAL A 109 -1.67 -2.40 1.33
C VAL A 109 -3.08 -2.36 1.90
N ILE A 110 -3.51 -1.21 2.42
CA ILE A 110 -4.89 -0.97 2.87
C ILE A 110 -5.72 -0.46 1.69
N GLY A 111 -7.05 -0.40 1.84
CA GLY A 111 -7.95 0.10 0.80
C GLY A 111 -9.00 -0.89 0.37
N SER A 112 -9.44 -0.76 -0.88
CA SER A 112 -10.50 -1.60 -1.45
C SER A 112 -10.17 -1.93 -2.91
N PRO A 113 -10.44 -3.16 -3.39
CA PRO A 113 -10.13 -3.54 -4.77
C PRO A 113 -11.00 -2.74 -5.74
N PRO A 114 -10.65 -2.72 -7.05
CA PRO A 114 -11.40 -1.97 -8.04
C PRO A 114 -12.88 -2.35 -8.09
N GLN A 115 -13.74 -1.32 -8.10
CA GLN A 115 -15.19 -1.49 -8.09
C GLN A 115 -15.77 -1.72 -9.50
N SER A 116 -15.09 -1.23 -10.53
CA SER A 116 -15.42 -1.45 -11.94
C SER A 116 -14.16 -1.72 -12.77
N LYS A 117 -14.31 -2.18 -14.02
CA LYS A 117 -13.19 -2.43 -14.93
C LYS A 117 -12.48 -1.14 -15.35
N ASP A 118 -13.26 -0.07 -15.45
CA ASP A 118 -12.84 1.24 -15.95
C ASP A 118 -12.42 2.17 -14.79
N ALA A 119 -12.40 1.65 -13.55
CA ALA A 119 -12.02 2.45 -12.40
C ALA A 119 -10.54 2.85 -12.43
N HIS A 120 -10.28 4.12 -12.15
CA HIS A 120 -8.95 4.69 -12.01
C HIS A 120 -8.36 4.32 -10.66
N ASN A 121 -7.31 3.50 -10.70
CA ASN A 121 -6.68 2.93 -9.52
C ASN A 121 -5.35 3.64 -9.24
N ARG A 122 -5.13 4.02 -7.98
CA ARG A 122 -3.90 4.63 -7.47
C ARG A 122 -3.37 3.79 -6.31
N LEU A 123 -2.06 3.59 -6.27
CA LEU A 123 -1.37 3.19 -5.05
C LEU A 123 -0.72 4.44 -4.47
N ILE A 124 -1.07 4.83 -3.24
CA ILE A 124 -0.52 6.00 -2.57
C ILE A 124 0.38 5.53 -1.44
N ILE A 125 1.65 5.97 -1.46
CA ILE A 125 2.61 5.73 -0.38
C ILE A 125 2.71 7.01 0.45
N ARG A 126 2.35 6.93 1.73
CA ARG A 126 2.39 8.07 2.66
C ARG A 126 3.57 7.96 3.59
N PHE A 127 4.42 8.97 3.61
CA PHE A 127 5.54 9.09 4.55
C PHE A 127 5.17 10.07 5.66
N PHE A 128 5.30 9.64 6.91
CA PHE A 128 4.95 10.43 8.10
C PHE A 128 6.16 10.55 9.05
N PRO A 129 6.17 11.53 9.97
CA PRO A 129 7.21 11.67 10.98
C PRO A 129 7.47 10.37 11.77
N HIS A 130 8.71 10.22 12.26
CA HIS A 130 9.17 9.02 13.01
C HIS A 130 9.11 7.71 12.20
N GLN A 131 9.48 7.78 10.92
CA GLN A 131 9.57 6.61 10.01
C GLN A 131 8.25 5.82 9.90
N GLN A 132 7.13 6.52 10.12
CA GLN A 132 5.80 5.96 9.91
C GLN A 132 5.45 6.01 8.42
N LEU A 133 4.76 4.97 7.97
CA LEU A 133 4.48 4.77 6.56
C LEU A 133 3.22 3.93 6.40
N GLU A 134 2.39 4.36 5.45
CA GLU A 134 1.18 3.67 5.00
C GLU A 134 1.19 3.50 3.49
N VAL A 135 0.52 2.48 3.00
CA VAL A 135 0.29 2.29 1.57
C VAL A 135 -1.17 1.96 1.34
N GLU A 136 -1.85 2.79 0.55
CA GLU A 136 -3.27 2.68 0.30
C GLU A 136 -3.57 2.52 -1.18
N PHE A 137 -4.43 1.55 -1.49
CA PHE A 137 -5.05 1.39 -2.80
C PHE A 137 -6.37 2.16 -2.83
N ILE A 138 -6.46 3.14 -3.72
CA ILE A 138 -7.70 3.87 -3.99
C ILE A 138 -8.17 3.53 -5.39
N SER A 139 -9.43 3.10 -5.50
CA SER A 139 -10.13 2.97 -6.76
C SER A 139 -11.21 4.05 -6.85
N VAL A 140 -11.20 4.83 -7.93
CA VAL A 140 -12.23 5.83 -8.25
C VAL A 140 -12.89 5.42 -9.56
N PRO A 141 -14.19 5.10 -9.60
CA PRO A 141 -14.89 4.82 -10.85
C PRO A 141 -14.77 6.00 -11.85
N GLU A 142 -14.56 5.71 -13.14
CA GLU A 142 -14.34 6.74 -14.18
C GLU A 142 -15.48 7.77 -14.22
N GLU A 143 -16.73 7.33 -14.02
CA GLU A 143 -17.90 8.20 -14.01
C GLU A 143 -17.85 9.28 -12.92
N ASN A 144 -17.03 9.09 -11.89
CA ASN A 144 -16.81 10.02 -10.77
C ASN A 144 -15.52 10.85 -10.91
N LEU A 145 -14.67 10.60 -11.92
CA LEU A 145 -13.49 11.45 -12.14
C LEU A 145 -13.90 12.89 -12.48
N GLY A 146 -13.30 13.84 -11.77
CA GLY A 146 -13.55 15.27 -11.98
C GLY A 146 -14.97 15.74 -11.63
N LYS A 147 -15.83 14.87 -11.08
CA LYS A 147 -17.21 15.20 -10.70
C LYS A 147 -17.35 15.15 -9.19
N GLY A 148 -17.81 16.27 -8.60
CA GLY A 148 -17.96 16.41 -7.15
C GLY A 148 -16.64 16.69 -6.44
N MET A 149 -16.64 16.54 -5.11
CA MET A 149 -15.43 16.70 -4.31
C MET A 149 -14.46 15.52 -4.53
N PRO A 150 -13.13 15.75 -4.55
CA PRO A 150 -12.16 14.66 -4.49
C PRO A 150 -12.45 13.72 -3.31
N SER A 151 -12.23 12.42 -3.52
CA SER A 151 -12.32 11.43 -2.45
C SER A 151 -11.51 11.89 -1.22
N PRO A 152 -12.05 11.85 0.01
CA PRO A 152 -11.33 12.29 1.21
C PRO A 152 -10.09 11.43 1.53
N ARG A 153 -9.99 10.26 0.88
CA ARG A 153 -8.81 9.38 0.92
C ARG A 153 -7.68 9.88 0.01
N LEU A 154 -7.96 10.72 -1.00
CA LEU A 154 -6.92 11.38 -1.78
C LEU A 154 -6.31 12.52 -0.97
N ASP A 155 -4.99 12.52 -0.85
CA ASP A 155 -4.25 13.52 -0.11
C ASP A 155 -4.36 14.90 -0.75
N ARG A 156 -4.69 15.89 0.07
CA ARG A 156 -4.84 17.30 -0.32
C ARG A 156 -3.58 17.87 -0.99
N ALA A 157 -2.42 17.32 -0.64
CA ALA A 157 -1.13 17.60 -1.26
C ALA A 157 -1.11 17.37 -2.80
N PHE A 158 -1.86 16.39 -3.33
CA PHE A 158 -1.96 16.16 -4.78
C PHE A 158 -2.68 17.29 -5.53
N PHE A 159 -3.41 18.15 -4.82
CA PHE A 159 -4.10 19.33 -5.36
C PHE A 159 -3.37 20.65 -5.02
N GLY A 160 -2.13 20.56 -4.49
CA GLY A 160 -1.32 21.72 -4.07
C GLY A 160 -1.71 22.31 -2.71
N GLU A 161 -2.72 21.76 -2.03
CA GLU A 161 -3.13 22.17 -0.69
C GLU A 161 -2.17 21.61 0.38
N ARG A 162 -1.77 22.46 1.35
CA ARG A 162 -0.88 22.06 2.46
C ARG A 162 -1.67 21.67 3.71
N VAL A 163 -2.41 20.58 3.66
CA VAL A 163 -3.13 20.00 4.81
C VAL A 163 -2.39 18.75 5.29
N MET A 164 -1.97 18.73 6.56
CA MET A 164 -1.38 17.54 7.19
C MET A 164 -2.43 16.44 7.30
N ARG A 165 -2.03 15.19 7.01
CA ARG A 165 -2.79 13.97 7.35
C ARG A 165 -2.12 13.30 8.55
N HIS A 166 -2.89 12.58 9.35
CA HIS A 166 -2.39 11.67 10.38
C HIS A 166 -2.51 10.21 9.92
N PRO A 167 -1.63 9.30 10.40
CA PRO A 167 -1.78 7.87 10.15
C PRO A 167 -3.15 7.36 10.64
N GLY A 168 -3.83 6.56 9.82
CA GLY A 168 -5.12 5.94 10.11
C GLY A 168 -6.37 6.79 9.80
N GLU A 169 -6.22 8.00 9.28
CA GLU A 169 -7.33 8.81 8.69
C GLU A 169 -7.80 8.26 7.34
#